data_AF-A0A2E0ZL30-F1
#
_entry.id   AF-A0A2E0ZL30-F1
#
_cell.length_a   1.000
_cell.length_b   1.000
_cell.length_c   1.000
_cell.angle_alpha   90.00
_cell.angle_beta   90.00
_cell.angle_gamma   90.00
#
_symmetry.space_group_name_H-M   'P 1'
#
loop_
_entity.id
_entity.type
_entity.pdbx_description
1 polymer ?
#
loop_
_entity_poly.entity_id
_entity_poly.type
_entity_poly.pdbx_seq_one_letter_code
_entity_poly.pdbx_strand_id
1 'polypeptide(L)'
;MNPFTRFLNQWSPNRPLSEFIGYWDRLEQLVVLVHRQKMTLAEAEPQFAQVWPWLRQQYGIWEEGLRPYWHKTKAAGEPTQTDPFQLLLDLDSPAAILGNWRAMQHLPAAREALNLFLRDQES
;
A
#
# COMPACT_ATOMS: atom_id res chain seq x y z
N MET A 1 3.06 -9.88 -9.22
CA MET A 1 2.63 -10.65 -8.04
C MET A 1 3.84 -10.80 -7.12
N ASN A 2 3.78 -10.26 -5.90
CA ASN A 2 4.89 -10.26 -4.96
C ASN A 2 5.02 -11.68 -4.34
N PRO A 3 6.22 -12.25 -4.13
CA PRO A 3 6.39 -13.56 -3.47
C PRO A 3 5.63 -13.69 -2.13
N PHE A 4 5.46 -12.60 -1.38
CA PHE A 4 4.69 -12.56 -0.13
C PHE A 4 3.19 -12.84 -0.31
N THR A 5 2.58 -12.35 -1.39
CA THR A 5 1.16 -12.61 -1.73
C THR A 5 0.89 -14.10 -1.92
N ARG A 6 1.90 -14.85 -2.36
CA ARG A 6 1.79 -16.29 -2.61
C ARG A 6 1.75 -17.11 -1.32
N PHE A 7 2.38 -16.62 -0.24
CA PHE A 7 2.36 -17.27 1.07
C PHE A 7 1.02 -17.04 1.80
N LEU A 8 0.45 -15.84 1.70
CA LEU A 8 -0.81 -15.49 2.37
C LEU A 8 -2.03 -16.24 1.83
N ASN A 9 -2.02 -16.56 0.53
CA ASN A 9 -3.14 -17.24 -0.12
C ASN A 9 -3.31 -18.71 0.32
N GLN A 10 -2.33 -19.28 1.04
CA GLN A 10 -2.41 -20.64 1.57
C GLN A 10 -3.00 -20.74 2.99
N TRP A 11 -3.10 -19.63 3.76
CA TRP A 11 -3.30 -19.74 5.22
C TRP A 11 -4.16 -18.65 5.90
N SER A 12 -5.13 -18.01 5.24
CA SER A 12 -5.97 -17.03 5.94
C SER A 12 -7.49 -17.28 5.85
N PRO A 13 -8.19 -17.53 6.98
CA PRO A 13 -9.65 -17.50 7.07
C PRO A 13 -10.24 -16.08 6.96
N ASN A 14 -9.40 -15.02 6.99
CA ASN A 14 -9.81 -13.62 6.84
C ASN A 14 -9.76 -13.15 5.38
N ARG A 15 -10.75 -13.58 4.58
CA ARG A 15 -10.95 -13.13 3.19
C ARG A 15 -10.82 -11.60 2.99
N PRO A 16 -11.32 -10.73 3.90
CA PRO A 16 -11.21 -9.28 3.72
C PRO A 16 -9.76 -8.75 3.75
N LEU A 17 -8.88 -9.34 4.56
CA LEU A 17 -7.49 -8.90 4.67
C LEU A 17 -6.65 -9.32 3.46
N SER A 18 -6.84 -10.56 2.99
CA SER A 18 -6.18 -11.05 1.77
C SER A 18 -6.55 -10.24 0.54
N GLU A 19 -7.83 -9.84 0.41
CA GLU A 19 -8.28 -8.94 -0.64
C GLU A 19 -7.63 -7.56 -0.51
N PHE A 20 -7.55 -7.00 0.71
CA PHE A 20 -6.90 -5.72 0.94
C PHE A 20 -5.44 -5.72 0.49
N ILE A 21 -4.69 -6.74 0.87
CA ILE A 21 -3.28 -6.90 0.48
C ILE A 21 -3.14 -7.09 -1.03
N GLY A 22 -4.05 -7.82 -1.66
CA GLY A 22 -4.06 -7.98 -3.12
C GLY A 22 -4.24 -6.66 -3.86
N TYR A 23 -5.11 -5.77 -3.38
CA TYR A 23 -5.25 -4.42 -3.93
C TYR A 23 -4.05 -3.53 -3.60
N TRP A 24 -3.48 -3.66 -2.40
CA TRP A 24 -2.28 -2.95 -2.00
C TRP A 24 -1.07 -3.30 -2.88
N ASP A 25 -0.91 -4.57 -3.25
CA ASP A 25 0.12 -5.02 -4.19
C ASP A 25 -0.01 -4.36 -5.56
N ARG A 26 -1.26 -4.19 -6.05
CA ARG A 26 -1.54 -3.50 -7.31
C ARG A 26 -1.21 -2.01 -7.22
N LEU A 27 -1.55 -1.37 -6.09
CA LEU A 27 -1.14 0.01 -5.81
C LEU A 27 0.38 0.14 -5.87
N GLU A 28 1.12 -0.70 -5.15
CA GLU A 28 2.58 -0.63 -5.10
C GLU A 28 3.18 -0.81 -6.50
N GLN A 29 2.69 -1.79 -7.26
CA GLN A 29 3.12 -2.01 -8.63
C GLN A 29 2.86 -0.79 -9.52
N LEU A 30 1.65 -0.21 -9.45
CA LEU A 30 1.29 0.97 -10.24
C LEU A 30 2.19 2.15 -9.91
N VAL A 31 2.38 2.43 -8.62
CA VAL A 31 3.26 3.47 -8.11
C VAL A 31 4.68 3.30 -8.64
N VAL A 32 5.25 2.10 -8.51
CA VAL A 32 6.62 1.83 -8.95
C VAL A 32 6.76 1.95 -10.47
N LEU A 33 5.78 1.49 -11.25
CA LEU A 33 5.82 1.55 -12.71
C LEU A 33 5.72 2.98 -13.23
N VAL A 34 4.78 3.77 -12.69
CA VAL A 34 4.61 5.19 -13.04
C VAL A 34 5.84 5.99 -12.60
N HIS A 35 6.30 5.84 -11.35
CA HIS A 35 7.47 6.56 -10.84
C HIS A 35 8.74 6.25 -11.64
N ARG A 36 8.95 5.00 -12.05
CA ARG A 36 10.08 4.58 -12.89
C ARG A 36 9.88 4.91 -14.38
N GLN A 37 8.79 5.59 -14.74
CA GLN A 37 8.43 5.92 -16.13
C GLN A 37 8.38 4.69 -17.04
N LYS A 38 8.03 3.53 -16.47
CA LYS A 38 7.83 2.25 -17.19
C LYS A 38 6.37 2.02 -17.59
N MET A 39 5.49 2.97 -17.24
CA MET A 39 4.09 3.00 -17.58
C MET A 39 3.70 4.45 -17.81
N THR A 40 2.96 4.70 -18.89
CA THR A 40 2.44 6.03 -19.19
C THR A 40 1.25 6.37 -18.29
N LEU A 41 0.95 7.66 -18.14
CA LEU A 41 -0.20 8.10 -17.34
C LEU A 41 -1.53 7.55 -17.90
N ALA A 42 -1.66 7.48 -19.23
CA ALA A 42 -2.84 6.94 -19.91
C ALA A 42 -3.05 5.43 -19.63
N GLU A 43 -1.97 4.66 -19.50
CA GLU A 43 -2.03 3.25 -19.11
C GLU A 43 -2.33 3.07 -17.61
N ALA A 44 -1.90 4.03 -16.79
CA ALA A 44 -2.07 4.00 -15.34
C ALA A 44 -3.46 4.43 -14.88
N GLU A 45 -4.11 5.38 -15.57
CA GLU A 45 -5.45 5.90 -15.27
C GLU A 45 -6.51 4.83 -15.00
N PRO A 46 -6.75 3.84 -15.89
CA PRO A 46 -7.78 2.83 -15.65
C PRO A 46 -7.46 1.96 -14.43
N GLN A 47 -6.18 1.67 -14.19
CA GLN A 47 -5.76 0.88 -13.03
C GLN A 47 -5.92 1.67 -11.73
N PHE A 48 -5.57 2.95 -11.76
CA PHE A 48 -5.74 3.86 -10.63
C PHE A 48 -7.21 4.00 -10.25
N ALA A 49 -8.08 4.25 -11.23
CA ALA A 49 -9.52 4.37 -11.03
C ALA A 49 -10.17 3.09 -10.48
N GLN A 50 -9.57 1.93 -10.75
CA GLN A 50 -10.02 0.66 -10.17
C GLN A 50 -9.51 0.44 -8.74
N VAL A 51 -8.25 0.79 -8.47
CA VAL A 51 -7.55 0.40 -7.23
C VAL A 51 -7.76 1.40 -6.09
N TRP A 52 -7.63 2.71 -6.34
CA TRP A 52 -7.65 3.73 -5.29
C TRP A 52 -9.01 3.85 -4.59
N PRO A 53 -10.15 3.92 -5.29
CA PRO A 53 -11.45 4.06 -4.62
C PRO A 53 -11.77 2.88 -3.69
N TRP A 54 -11.45 1.66 -4.13
CA TRP A 54 -11.65 0.47 -3.32
C TRP A 54 -10.76 0.47 -2.08
N LEU A 55 -9.47 0.80 -2.23
CA LEU A 55 -8.55 0.88 -1.09
C LEU A 55 -8.94 1.96 -0.10
N ARG A 56 -9.32 3.16 -0.57
CA ARG A 56 -9.82 4.25 0.30
C ARG A 56 -11.02 3.81 1.13
N GLN A 57 -11.95 3.07 0.52
CA GLN A 57 -13.13 2.57 1.23
C GLN A 57 -12.77 1.50 2.27
N GLN A 58 -11.88 0.58 1.93
CA GLN A 58 -11.51 -0.53 2.82
C GLN A 58 -10.52 -0.11 3.91
N TYR A 59 -9.71 0.92 3.67
CA TYR A 59 -8.65 1.32 4.58
C TYR A 59 -9.20 1.75 5.95
N GLY A 60 -10.36 2.41 6.00
CA GLY A 60 -10.97 2.81 7.27
C GLY A 60 -11.27 1.66 8.23
N ILE A 61 -11.41 0.42 7.74
CA ILE A 61 -11.57 -0.78 8.57
C ILE A 61 -10.24 -1.19 9.23
N TRP A 62 -9.13 -0.96 8.53
CA TRP A 62 -7.80 -1.41 8.91
C TRP A 62 -6.95 -0.32 9.55
N GLU A 63 -7.33 0.95 9.45
CA GLU A 63 -6.55 2.10 9.92
C GLU A 63 -6.14 1.94 11.39
N GLU A 64 -7.10 1.73 12.29
CA GLU A 64 -6.84 1.58 13.72
C GLU A 64 -5.97 0.35 14.02
N GLY A 65 -6.20 -0.75 13.31
CA GLY A 65 -5.43 -1.98 13.44
C GLY A 65 -3.99 -1.84 12.95
N LEU A 66 -3.76 -1.10 11.86
CA LEU A 66 -2.44 -0.91 11.26
C LEU A 66 -1.61 0.17 11.98
N ARG A 67 -2.27 1.11 12.67
CA ARG A 67 -1.64 2.21 13.44
C ARG A 67 -0.45 1.79 14.30
N PRO A 68 -0.57 0.83 15.23
CA PRO A 68 0.57 0.44 16.07
C PRO A 68 1.75 -0.16 15.28
N TYR A 69 1.53 -0.63 14.06
CA TYR A 69 2.58 -1.25 13.24
C TYR A 69 3.31 -0.22 12.39
N TRP A 70 2.62 0.72 11.75
CA TRP A 70 3.31 1.76 10.99
C TRP A 70 4.03 2.77 11.88
N HIS A 71 3.64 2.96 13.14
CA HIS A 71 4.44 3.72 14.12
C HIS A 71 5.83 3.09 14.39
N LYS A 72 6.00 1.79 14.11
CA LYS A 72 7.27 1.07 14.32
C LYS A 72 8.18 1.12 13.08
N THR A 73 7.67 1.57 11.94
CA THR A 73 8.41 1.61 10.67
C THR A 73 9.20 2.89 10.51
N LYS A 74 10.06 2.93 9.49
CA LYS A 74 10.80 4.14 9.10
C LYS A 74 10.52 4.50 7.65
N ALA A 75 10.34 5.79 7.39
CA ALA A 75 10.27 6.36 6.05
C ALA A 75 11.44 7.34 5.87
N ALA A 76 12.18 7.24 4.76
CA ALA A 76 13.36 8.06 4.51
C ALA A 76 14.46 8.01 5.61
N GLY A 77 14.50 6.96 6.42
CA GLY A 77 15.44 6.82 7.54
C GLY A 77 14.91 7.36 8.88
N GLU A 78 13.79 8.08 8.87
CA GLU A 78 13.16 8.66 10.05
C GLU A 78 11.97 7.79 10.53
N PRO A 79 11.67 7.74 11.84
CA PRO A 79 10.47 7.11 12.34
C PRO A 79 9.21 7.66 11.66
N THR A 80 8.34 6.76 11.22
CA THR A 80 7.09 7.13 10.54
C THR A 80 6.14 7.82 11.52
N GLN A 81 5.98 9.13 11.38
CA GLN A 81 5.02 9.93 12.16
C GLN A 81 3.73 10.27 11.41
N THR A 82 3.72 10.07 10.10
CA THR A 82 2.55 10.25 9.24
C THR A 82 2.09 8.89 8.77
N ASP A 83 0.78 8.70 8.73
CA ASP A 83 0.17 7.49 8.20
C ASP A 83 0.64 7.25 6.74
N PRO A 84 1.46 6.21 6.48
CA PRO A 84 2.02 5.98 5.17
C PRO A 84 0.97 5.45 4.18
N PHE A 85 -0.11 4.83 4.67
CA PHE A 85 -1.20 4.36 3.83
C PHE A 85 -2.05 5.52 3.36
N GLN A 86 -2.51 6.37 4.28
CA GLN A 86 -3.32 7.54 3.95
C GLN A 86 -2.56 8.45 2.96
N LEU A 87 -1.27 8.69 3.19
CA LEU A 87 -0.42 9.49 2.30
C LEU A 87 -0.41 8.99 0.85
N LEU A 88 -0.43 7.66 0.64
CA LEU A 88 -0.48 7.04 -0.69
C LEU A 88 -1.90 7.06 -1.27
N LEU A 89 -2.91 6.86 -0.42
CA LEU A 89 -4.31 6.87 -0.83
C LEU A 89 -4.82 8.28 -1.15
N ASP A 90 -4.21 9.33 -0.58
CA ASP A 90 -4.51 10.75 -0.85
C ASP A 90 -4.00 11.23 -2.21
N LEU A 91 -3.22 10.42 -2.93
CA LEU A 91 -2.91 10.72 -4.33
C LEU A 91 -4.22 10.70 -5.12
N ASP A 92 -4.50 11.77 -5.88
CA ASP A 92 -5.78 11.92 -6.61
C ASP A 92 -5.70 11.57 -8.10
N SER A 93 -4.49 11.33 -8.62
CA SER A 93 -4.29 10.88 -10.00
C SER A 93 -2.95 10.16 -10.16
N PRO A 94 -2.77 9.38 -11.25
CA PRO A 94 -1.46 8.85 -11.59
C PRO A 94 -0.39 9.93 -11.77
N ALA A 95 -0.77 11.13 -12.22
CA ALA A 95 0.17 12.24 -12.37
C ALA A 95 0.74 12.69 -11.02
N ALA A 96 -0.03 12.58 -9.93
CA ALA A 96 0.42 12.91 -8.58
C ALA A 96 1.50 11.93 -8.05
N ILE A 97 1.68 10.77 -8.69
CA ILE A 97 2.79 9.85 -8.39
C ILE A 97 4.11 10.45 -8.89
N LEU A 98 4.08 11.13 -10.04
CA LEU A 98 5.25 11.78 -10.62
C LEU A 98 5.59 13.04 -9.80
N GLY A 99 6.75 13.03 -9.13
CA GLY A 99 7.23 14.16 -8.33
C GLY A 99 6.82 14.13 -6.86
N ASN A 100 5.95 13.22 -6.42
CA ASN A 100 5.65 13.05 -5.00
C ASN A 100 6.65 12.10 -4.31
N TRP A 101 7.88 12.59 -4.18
CA TRP A 101 8.98 11.86 -3.54
C TRP A 101 8.63 11.44 -2.11
N ARG A 102 7.89 12.27 -1.38
CA ARG A 102 7.44 11.96 -0.02
C ARG A 102 6.59 10.68 0.00
N ALA A 103 5.59 10.57 -0.88
CA ALA A 103 4.77 9.36 -1.00
C ALA A 103 5.62 8.13 -1.32
N MET A 104 6.60 8.25 -2.22
CA MET A 104 7.48 7.14 -2.58
C MET A 104 8.35 6.66 -1.43
N GLN A 105 8.83 7.57 -0.60
CA GLN A 105 9.62 7.23 0.60
C GLN A 105 8.82 6.48 1.67
N HIS A 106 7.49 6.60 1.66
CA HIS A 106 6.60 5.96 2.62
C HIS A 106 6.04 4.62 2.12
N LEU A 107 6.21 4.30 0.82
CA LEU A 107 5.80 3.02 0.25
C LEU A 107 6.43 1.80 0.95
N PRO A 108 7.76 1.80 1.26
CA PRO A 108 8.36 0.70 2.03
C PRO A 108 7.82 0.63 3.46
N ALA A 109 7.56 1.77 4.10
CA ALA A 109 7.04 1.84 5.46
C ALA A 109 5.64 1.22 5.57
N ALA A 110 4.73 1.54 4.63
CA ALA A 110 3.41 0.91 4.57
C ALA A 110 3.49 -0.61 4.35
N ARG A 111 4.40 -1.07 3.48
CA ARG A 111 4.62 -2.51 3.26
C ARG A 111 5.13 -3.20 4.52
N GLU A 112 6.10 -2.61 5.21
CA GLU A 112 6.65 -3.15 6.45
C GLU A 112 5.57 -3.24 7.53
N ALA A 113 4.73 -2.21 7.67
CA ALA A 113 3.62 -2.21 8.62
C ALA A 113 2.61 -3.34 8.35
N LEU A 114 2.26 -3.60 7.09
CA LEU A 114 1.43 -4.75 6.72
C LEU A 114 2.07 -6.08 7.10
N ASN A 115 3.37 -6.23 6.84
CA ASN A 115 4.09 -7.46 7.18
C ASN A 115 4.13 -7.70 8.70
N LEU A 116 4.33 -6.64 9.48
CA LEU A 116 4.31 -6.71 10.94
C LEU A 116 2.92 -7.07 11.46
N PHE A 117 1.86 -6.46 10.92
CA PHE A 117 0.48 -6.77 11.27
C PHE A 117 0.14 -8.24 10.99
N LEU A 118 0.46 -8.72 9.79
CA LEU A 118 0.22 -10.10 9.38
C LEU A 118 0.89 -11.11 10.31
N ARG A 119 2.16 -10.88 10.65
CA ARG A 119 2.91 -11.76 11.55
C ARG A 119 2.26 -11.87 12.93
N ASP A 120 1.64 -10.80 13.40
CA ASP A 120 0.96 -10.76 14.70
C ASP A 120 -0.40 -11.48 14.66
N GLN A 121 -1.08 -11.49 13.50
CA GLN A 121 -2.31 -12.26 13.30
C GLN A 121 -2.07 -13.78 13.18
N GLU A 122 -0.83 -14.20 12.91
CA GLU A 122 -0.42 -15.61 12.85
C GLU A 122 0.08 -16.15 14.21
N SER A 123 0.22 -15.28 15.22
CA SER A 123 0.72 -15.62 16.56
C SER A 123 -0.41 -15.93 17.54
#